data_AF-A0A1B6FNY4-F1
#
_entry.id   AF-A0A1B6FNY4-F1
#
_cell.length_a   1.000
_cell.length_b   1.000
_cell.length_c   1.000
_cell.angle_alpha   90.00
_cell.angle_beta   90.00
_cell.angle_gamma   90.00
#
_symmetry.space_group_name_H-M   'P 1'
#
loop_
_entity.id
_entity.type
_entity.pdbx_description
1 polymer ?
#
loop_
_entity_poly.entity_id
_entity_poly.type
_entity_poly.pdbx_seq_one_letter_code
_entity_poly.pdbx_strand_id
1 'polypeptide(L)'
;VTVHEVAVKKPVIVVSWVGSHPGLRSVLLSSHMDVVPVYPENWSRDPFGAEEDDKGNIYARGAQDMKCVGIQYLEAVRRLITRGLKPKRSIHICFTPDEEIGSVEGMKIFVETEFFK
;
A
#
# COMPACT_ATOMS: atom_id res chain seq x y z
N VAL A 1 -11.59 7.56 1.19
CA VAL A 1 -10.11 7.68 1.28
C VAL A 1 -9.82 8.81 2.25
N THR A 2 -8.90 8.62 3.18
CA THR A 2 -8.40 9.67 4.08
C THR A 2 -6.89 9.78 3.95
N VAL A 3 -6.36 10.97 4.18
CA VAL A 3 -4.94 11.29 4.09
C VAL A 3 -4.50 11.88 5.43
N HIS A 4 -3.43 11.34 5.99
CA HIS A 4 -2.90 11.70 7.30
C HIS A 4 -1.45 12.11 7.15
N GLU A 5 -1.17 13.40 7.20
CA GLU A 5 0.20 13.90 7.15
C GLU A 5 0.85 13.78 8.53
N VAL A 6 1.60 12.70 8.73
CA VAL A 6 2.26 12.38 10.02
C VAL A 6 3.64 13.02 10.16
N ALA A 7 4.23 13.41 9.03
CA ALA A 7 5.44 14.22 8.93
C ALA A 7 5.40 15.03 7.62
N VAL A 8 6.21 16.08 7.53
CA VAL A 8 6.20 17.02 6.39
C VAL A 8 6.38 16.26 5.07
N LYS A 9 5.37 16.36 4.18
CA LYS A 9 5.33 15.69 2.86
C LYS A 9 5.38 14.15 2.92
N LYS A 10 5.08 13.55 4.08
CA LYS A 10 5.02 12.09 4.27
C LYS A 10 3.61 11.68 4.70
N PRO A 11 2.65 11.65 3.75
CA PRO A 11 1.28 11.27 4.06
C PRO A 11 1.13 9.75 4.19
N VAL A 12 0.37 9.31 5.18
CA VAL A 12 -0.26 7.99 5.24
C VAL A 12 -1.64 8.07 4.59
N ILE A 13 -1.94 7.14 3.67
CA ILE A 13 -3.21 7.10 2.95
C ILE A 13 -4.00 5.88 3.38
N VAL A 14 -5.26 6.07 3.79
CA VAL A 14 -6.15 4.98 4.19
C VAL A 14 -7.39 4.92 3.30
N VAL A 15 -7.60 3.76 2.69
CA VAL A 15 -8.79 3.45 1.88
C VAL A 15 -9.66 2.47 2.67
N SER A 16 -10.87 2.91 3.03
CA SER A 16 -11.76 2.13 3.90
C SER A 16 -12.92 1.53 3.11
N TRP A 17 -13.12 0.22 3.25
CA TRP A 17 -14.33 -0.49 2.86
C TRP A 17 -15.11 -0.90 4.11
N VAL A 18 -16.18 -0.16 4.39
CA VAL A 18 -16.96 -0.31 5.63
C VAL A 18 -17.74 -1.63 5.63
N GLY A 19 -17.53 -2.43 6.67
CA GLY A 19 -18.22 -3.71 6.86
C GLY A 19 -19.68 -3.56 7.26
N SER A 20 -20.41 -4.67 7.30
CA SER A 20 -21.79 -4.70 7.77
C SER A 20 -21.93 -4.64 9.30
N HIS A 21 -20.86 -4.91 10.05
CA HIS A 21 -20.84 -4.91 11.51
C HIS A 21 -19.70 -4.01 12.03
N PRO A 22 -19.90 -2.68 12.08
CA PRO A 22 -18.82 -1.73 12.38
C PRO A 22 -18.27 -1.83 13.81
N GLY A 23 -18.98 -2.48 14.74
CA GLY A 23 -18.45 -2.75 16.09
C GLY A 23 -17.41 -3.87 16.17
N LEU A 24 -17.17 -4.60 15.08
CA LEU A 24 -16.11 -5.61 15.03
C LEU A 24 -14.76 -4.96 14.70
N ARG A 25 -13.67 -5.44 15.33
CA ARG A 25 -12.30 -5.07 14.93
C ARG A 25 -12.11 -5.25 13.42
N SER A 26 -11.52 -4.24 12.80
CA SER A 26 -11.26 -4.20 11.36
C SER A 26 -10.09 -5.10 10.95
N VAL A 27 -9.90 -5.25 9.64
CA VAL A 27 -8.71 -5.85 9.05
C VAL A 27 -7.90 -4.75 8.37
N LEU A 28 -6.61 -4.64 8.72
CA LEU A 28 -5.68 -3.71 8.09
C LEU A 28 -4.84 -4.47 7.04
N LEU A 29 -4.88 -4.00 5.80
CA LEU A 29 -4.02 -4.44 4.71
C LEU A 29 -2.98 -3.35 4.49
N SER A 30 -1.78 -3.53 5.03
CA SER A 30 -0.73 -2.50 5.04
C SER A 30 0.29 -2.73 3.93
N SER A 31 0.76 -1.64 3.32
CA SER A 31 1.86 -1.62 2.36
C SER A 31 2.59 -0.28 2.38
N HIS A 32 3.88 -0.24 2.07
CA HIS A 32 4.61 1.02 1.88
C HIS A 32 4.70 1.41 0.39
N MET A 33 4.93 2.70 0.14
CA MET A 33 4.95 3.29 -1.21
C MET A 33 6.36 3.63 -1.70
N ASP A 34 7.26 3.95 -0.77
CA ASP A 34 8.67 4.19 -1.05
C ASP A 34 9.38 2.90 -1.43
N VAL A 35 10.51 3.05 -2.11
CA VAL A 35 11.33 1.97 -2.62
C VAL A 35 12.79 2.39 -2.48
N VAL A 36 13.71 1.45 -2.21
CA VAL A 36 15.14 1.79 -2.15
C VAL A 36 15.68 2.34 -3.49
N PRO A 37 16.84 3.04 -3.45
CA PRO A 37 17.55 3.47 -4.65
C PRO A 37 17.94 2.35 -5.63
N VAL A 38 18.44 2.76 -6.80
CA VAL A 38 18.93 1.88 -7.86
C VAL A 38 20.27 2.38 -8.38
N TYR A 39 21.05 1.46 -8.96
CA TYR A 39 22.20 1.75 -9.81
C TYR A 39 21.78 1.42 -11.25
N PRO A 40 21.30 2.40 -12.05
CA PRO A 40 20.67 2.13 -13.35
C PRO A 40 21.54 1.32 -14.32
N GLU A 41 22.86 1.48 -14.26
CA GLU A 41 23.84 0.76 -15.07
C GLU A 41 23.83 -0.76 -14.86
N ASN A 42 23.32 -1.23 -13.72
CA ASN A 42 23.22 -2.66 -13.39
C ASN A 42 21.84 -3.23 -13.75
N TRP A 43 20.94 -2.44 -14.33
CA TRP A 43 19.63 -2.92 -14.77
C TRP A 43 19.65 -3.26 -16.25
N SER A 44 18.99 -4.36 -16.60
CA SER A 44 18.76 -4.77 -17.99
C SER A 44 17.66 -3.98 -18.70
N ARG A 45 16.87 -3.19 -17.94
CA ARG A 45 15.71 -2.39 -18.36
C ARG A 45 15.63 -1.11 -17.54
N ASP A 46 14.77 -0.16 -17.91
CA ASP A 46 14.53 1.00 -17.04
C ASP A 46 13.92 0.54 -15.70
N PRO A 47 14.59 0.75 -14.54
CA PRO A 47 14.06 0.36 -13.22
C PRO A 47 12.72 1.00 -12.89
N PHE A 48 12.33 2.12 -13.50
CA PHE A 48 11.06 2.80 -13.25
C PHE A 48 10.12 2.76 -14.46
N GLY A 49 10.49 2.05 -15.52
CA GLY A 49 9.68 1.90 -16.74
C GLY A 49 8.58 0.84 -16.65
N ALA A 50 8.69 -0.12 -15.71
CA ALA A 50 7.77 -1.25 -15.57
C ALA A 50 7.60 -2.06 -16.87
N GLU A 51 8.70 -2.27 -17.59
CA GLU A 51 8.72 -3.04 -18.83
C GLU A 51 8.41 -4.53 -18.58
N GLU A 52 7.55 -5.09 -19.42
CA GLU A 52 7.26 -6.52 -19.49
C GLU A 52 8.06 -7.17 -20.62
N ASP A 53 8.69 -8.33 -20.36
CA ASP A 53 9.37 -9.10 -21.41
C ASP A 53 8.43 -10.12 -22.10
N ASP A 54 8.91 -10.77 -23.17
CA ASP A 54 8.13 -11.77 -23.91
C ASP A 54 7.73 -13.01 -23.08
N LYS A 55 8.31 -13.18 -21.87
CA LYS A 55 7.98 -14.26 -20.94
C LYS A 55 6.96 -13.81 -19.88
N GLY A 56 6.53 -12.54 -19.91
CA GLY A 56 5.60 -11.95 -18.95
C GLY A 56 6.23 -11.49 -17.64
N ASN A 57 7.56 -11.36 -17.58
CA ASN A 57 8.23 -10.82 -16.39
C ASN A 57 8.20 -9.28 -16.43
N ILE A 58 7.68 -8.66 -15.37
CA ILE A 58 7.68 -7.21 -15.20
C ILE A 58 8.93 -6.79 -14.42
N TYR A 59 9.73 -5.91 -14.99
CA TYR A 59 10.95 -5.37 -14.38
C TYR A 59 10.70 -3.95 -13.86
N ALA A 60 10.71 -3.79 -12.54
CA ALA A 60 10.69 -2.48 -11.91
C ALA A 60 11.25 -2.52 -10.49
N ARG A 61 11.89 -1.43 -10.05
CA ARG A 61 12.09 -1.13 -8.65
C ARG A 61 10.71 -0.95 -8.01
N GLY A 62 10.38 -1.86 -7.10
CA GLY A 62 9.07 -1.93 -6.46
C GLY A 62 8.18 -3.08 -6.95
N ALA A 63 8.58 -3.80 -8.01
CA ALA A 63 7.78 -4.89 -8.57
C ALA A 63 7.53 -6.03 -7.57
N GLN A 64 8.53 -6.36 -6.74
CA GLN A 64 8.38 -7.32 -5.64
C GLN A 64 8.15 -6.61 -4.30
N ASP A 65 8.83 -5.49 -4.06
CA ASP A 65 8.89 -4.84 -2.76
C ASP A 65 8.45 -3.37 -2.80
N MET A 66 7.21 -3.04 -2.41
CA MET A 66 6.08 -3.97 -2.27
C MET A 66 4.86 -3.51 -3.04
N LYS A 67 5.07 -2.75 -4.13
CA LYS A 67 3.97 -2.16 -4.91
C LYS A 67 3.01 -3.21 -5.46
N CYS A 68 3.50 -4.41 -5.78
CA CYS A 68 2.63 -5.51 -6.18
C CYS A 68 1.59 -5.85 -5.11
N VAL A 69 1.98 -5.94 -3.84
CA VAL A 69 1.08 -6.26 -2.73
C VAL A 69 0.03 -5.15 -2.54
N GLY A 70 0.45 -3.89 -2.57
CA GLY A 70 -0.45 -2.74 -2.49
C GLY A 70 -1.52 -2.72 -3.59
N ILE A 71 -1.12 -3.01 -4.84
CA ILE A 71 -2.06 -3.12 -5.97
C ILE A 71 -2.95 -4.36 -5.88
N GLN A 72 -2.41 -5.49 -5.42
CA GLN A 72 -3.21 -6.71 -5.21
C GLN A 72 -4.33 -6.48 -4.19
N TYR A 73 -4.09 -5.72 -3.12
CA TYR A 73 -5.15 -5.36 -2.17
C TYR A 73 -6.26 -4.53 -2.81
N LEU A 74 -5.90 -3.49 -3.56
CA LEU A 74 -6.87 -2.64 -4.25
C LEU A 74 -7.71 -3.45 -5.25
N GLU A 75 -7.07 -4.25 -6.08
CA GLU A 75 -7.76 -5.02 -7.12
C GLU A 75 -8.60 -6.17 -6.54
N ALA A 76 -8.15 -6.82 -5.47
CA ALA A 76 -8.95 -7.81 -4.77
C ALA A 76 -10.22 -7.19 -4.18
N VAL A 77 -10.08 -6.07 -3.45
CA VAL A 77 -11.23 -5.34 -2.88
C VAL A 77 -12.18 -4.87 -3.98
N ARG A 78 -11.66 -4.27 -5.05
CA ARG A 78 -12.46 -3.84 -6.21
C ARG A 78 -13.28 -4.99 -6.78
N ARG A 79 -12.65 -6.14 -7.05
CA ARG A 79 -13.34 -7.33 -7.59
C ARG A 79 -14.42 -7.87 -6.66
N LEU A 80 -14.21 -7.86 -5.34
CA LEU A 80 -15.20 -8.31 -4.38
C LEU A 80 -16.41 -7.35 -4.31
N ILE A 81 -16.16 -6.03 -4.34
CA ILE A 81 -17.21 -5.01 -4.41
C ILE A 81 -18.03 -5.17 -5.69
N THR A 82 -17.40 -5.33 -6.85
CA THR A 82 -18.09 -5.52 -8.14
C THR A 82 -18.96 -6.79 -8.15
N ARG A 83 -18.62 -7.81 -7.36
CA ARG A 83 -19.43 -9.03 -7.18
C ARG A 83 -20.59 -8.87 -6.18
N GLY A 84 -20.81 -7.67 -5.63
CA GLY A 84 -21.86 -7.39 -4.67
C GLY A 84 -21.61 -7.94 -3.27
N LEU A 85 -20.38 -8.34 -2.95
CA LEU A 85 -20.05 -8.79 -1.60
C LEU A 85 -20.02 -7.62 -0.63
N LYS A 86 -20.34 -7.88 0.64
CA LYS A 86 -20.15 -6.95 1.75
C LYS A 86 -19.50 -7.68 2.92
N PRO A 87 -18.29 -7.29 3.35
CA PRO A 87 -17.59 -7.98 4.42
C PRO A 87 -18.28 -7.72 5.76
N LYS A 88 -18.11 -8.65 6.72
CA LYS A 88 -18.61 -8.43 8.09
C LYS A 88 -17.79 -7.35 8.81
N ARG A 89 -16.47 -7.48 8.76
CA ARG A 89 -15.50 -6.51 9.32
C ARG A 89 -15.18 -5.43 8.30
N SER A 90 -14.92 -4.21 8.74
CA SER A 90 -14.34 -3.18 7.87
C SER A 90 -12.93 -3.60 7.45
N ILE A 91 -12.58 -3.30 6.20
CA ILE A 91 -11.24 -3.51 5.65
C ILE A 91 -10.64 -2.13 5.38
N HIS A 92 -9.43 -1.89 5.88
CA HIS A 92 -8.67 -0.67 5.63
C HIS A 92 -7.41 -1.04 4.86
N ILE A 93 -7.21 -0.46 3.68
CA ILE A 93 -5.93 -0.53 2.96
C ILE A 93 -5.13 0.69 3.36
N CYS A 94 -3.94 0.48 3.91
CA CYS A 94 -3.06 1.52 4.43
C CYS A 94 -1.78 1.57 3.59
N PHE A 95 -1.52 2.75 3.01
CA PHE A 95 -0.29 3.05 2.28
C PHE A 95 0.57 3.99 3.10
N THR A 96 1.77 3.55 3.47
CA THR A 96 2.69 4.33 4.31
C THR A 96 3.92 4.81 3.54
N PRO A 97 4.48 5.97 3.93
CA PRO A 97 5.80 6.38 3.50
C PRO A 97 6.88 5.81 4.44
N ASP A 98 8.14 6.05 4.07
CA ASP A 98 9.31 6.01 4.96
C ASP A 98 9.80 4.62 5.38
N GLU A 99 9.22 3.54 4.85
CA GLU A 99 9.49 2.18 5.34
C GLU A 99 10.94 1.76 5.11
N GLU A 100 11.49 2.08 3.93
CA GLU A 100 12.82 1.67 3.48
C GLU A 100 13.95 2.36 4.25
N ILE A 101 13.60 3.39 5.05
CA ILE A 101 14.51 4.08 5.96
C ILE A 101 14.09 3.95 7.44
N GLY A 102 13.24 2.97 7.75
CA GLY A 102 12.92 2.53 9.11
C GLY A 102 11.58 3.02 9.67
N SER A 103 10.69 3.57 8.83
CA SER A 103 9.34 4.01 9.19
C SER A 103 9.27 5.09 10.28
N VAL A 104 10.37 5.78 10.58
CA VAL A 104 10.47 6.73 11.71
C VAL A 104 9.49 7.89 11.54
N GLU A 105 9.35 8.40 10.31
CA GLU A 105 8.44 9.48 9.93
C GLU A 105 7.21 8.97 9.15
N GLY A 106 6.87 7.69 9.31
CA GLY A 106 5.74 7.04 8.67
C GLY A 106 4.91 6.23 9.66
N MET A 107 4.93 4.90 9.52
CA MET A 107 4.10 4.00 10.33
C MET A 107 4.32 4.19 11.84
N LYS A 108 5.56 4.46 12.28
CA LYS A 108 5.87 4.63 13.71
C LYS A 108 5.09 5.76 14.38
N ILE A 109 4.88 6.87 13.67
CA ILE A 109 4.08 7.98 14.19
C ILE A 109 2.60 7.67 14.02
N PHE A 110 2.22 7.08 12.88
CA PHE A 110 0.82 6.83 12.55
C PHE A 110 0.09 5.96 13.57
N VAL A 111 0.74 4.89 14.06
CA VAL A 111 0.15 3.97 15.05
C VAL A 111 -0.16 4.63 16.40
N GLU A 112 0.44 5.78 16.69
CA GLU A 112 0.20 6.54 17.92
C GLU A 112 -0.94 7.55 17.79
N THR A 113 -1.46 7.79 16.59
CA THR A 113 -2.53 8.76 16.33
C THR A 113 -3.89 8.28 16.84
N GLU A 114 -4.75 9.23 17.21
CA GLU A 114 -6.16 8.95 17.60
C GLU A 114 -6.98 8.37 16.44
N PHE A 115 -6.56 8.56 15.20
CA PHE A 115 -7.22 7.92 14.06
C PHE A 115 -6.95 6.41 13.99
N PHE A 116 -5.75 5.97 14.39
CA PHE A 116 -5.36 4.57 14.34
C PHE A 116 -5.91 3.77 15.53
N LYS A 117 -5.98 4.40 16.71
CA LYS A 117 -6.47 3.82 17.96
C LYS A 117 -7.98 3.56 17.93
#